data_AF-A0A098G645-F1
#
_entry.id   AF-A0A098G645-F1
#
_cell.length_a   1.000
_cell.length_b   1.000
_cell.length_c   1.000
_cell.angle_alpha   90.00
_cell.angle_beta   90.00
_cell.angle_gamma   90.00
#
_symmetry.space_group_name_H-M   'P 1'
#
loop_
_entity.id
_entity.type
_entity.pdbx_description
1 polymer ?
#
loop_
_entity_poly.entity_id
_entity_poly.type
_entity_poly.pdbx_seq_one_letter_code
_entity_poly.pdbx_strand_id
1 'polypeptide(L)'
;MKYYLTIISNEMGFKMKTSNSTHHKEKEDVVLSKALCNLAKFYSLTGKDLGKIIGISEPSASRLTQGKKLISPHTKEGEIALLLLRIYRSLNAMVGNNHEKAKLWLNNQNKYFKNKPIEEMKTISGLIRVLNYLDAMRGKL
;
A
#
# COMPACT_ATOMS: atom_id res chain seq x y z
N MET A 1 16.32 -0.92 0.40
CA MET A 1 15.06 -1.49 0.92
C MET A 1 15.03 -1.70 2.43
N LYS A 2 16.11 -2.15 3.09
CA LYS A 2 16.19 -2.30 4.57
C LYS A 2 15.69 -1.06 5.36
N TYR A 3 16.06 0.14 4.92
CA TYR A 3 15.71 1.40 5.58
C TYR A 3 14.20 1.70 5.63
N TYR A 4 13.43 1.32 4.60
CA TYR A 4 11.99 1.61 4.57
C TYR A 4 11.21 0.72 5.56
N LEU A 5 11.58 -0.55 5.68
CA LEU A 5 10.93 -1.48 6.60
C LEU A 5 11.26 -1.17 8.07
N THR A 6 12.48 -0.67 8.36
CA THR A 6 12.85 -0.19 9.70
C THR A 6 12.02 1.01 10.12
N ILE A 7 11.79 1.98 9.24
CA ILE A 7 10.95 3.16 9.54
C ILE A 7 9.50 2.74 9.81
N ILE A 8 8.92 1.88 8.97
CA ILE A 8 7.55 1.38 9.16
C ILE A 8 7.41 0.59 10.47
N SER A 9 8.42 -0.18 10.86
CA SER A 9 8.41 -0.94 12.12
C SER A 9 8.50 -0.02 13.34
N ASN A 10 9.29 1.06 13.26
CA ASN A 10 9.49 1.99 14.37
C ASN A 10 8.29 2.93 14.58
N GLU A 11 7.67 3.39 13.49
CA GLU A 11 6.39 4.13 13.52
C GLU A 11 5.24 3.30 14.11
N MET A 12 5.35 1.97 14.07
CA MET A 12 4.36 1.01 14.59
C MET A 12 4.80 0.38 15.94
N GLY A 13 5.87 0.87 16.57
CA GLY A 13 6.30 0.48 17.92
C GLY A 13 7.07 -0.85 18.05
N PHE A 14 7.73 -1.35 17.00
CA PHE A 14 8.37 -2.67 17.00
C PHE A 14 9.91 -2.60 17.16
N LYS A 15 10.46 -3.07 18.31
CA LYS A 15 11.92 -3.24 18.53
C LYS A 15 12.47 -4.47 17.81
N MET A 16 13.60 -4.33 17.11
CA MET A 16 14.24 -5.41 16.33
C MET A 16 15.46 -5.98 17.08
N LYS A 17 15.43 -7.28 17.43
CA LYS A 17 16.62 -8.09 17.71
C LYS A 17 16.94 -8.95 16.48
N THR A 18 18.21 -8.99 16.09
CA THR A 18 18.73 -9.61 14.87
C THR A 18 19.08 -11.08 15.07
N SER A 19 18.42 -12.00 14.35
CA SER A 19 18.95 -13.32 13.95
C SER A 19 18.08 -14.00 12.86
N ASN A 20 18.72 -14.80 11.98
CA ASN A 20 18.21 -15.71 10.93
C ASN A 20 17.48 -15.15 9.70
N SER A 21 18.10 -15.32 8.52
CA SER A 21 17.65 -14.83 7.20
C SER A 21 16.30 -15.40 6.72
N THR A 22 16.02 -16.69 6.96
CA THR A 22 14.75 -17.32 6.57
C THR A 22 13.58 -16.83 7.45
N HIS A 23 13.81 -16.72 8.77
CA HIS A 23 12.85 -16.12 9.69
C HIS A 23 12.61 -14.64 9.39
N HIS A 24 13.64 -13.91 8.95
CA HIS A 24 13.50 -12.53 8.49
C HIS A 24 12.60 -12.41 7.26
N LYS A 25 12.77 -13.29 6.26
CA LYS A 25 11.95 -13.29 5.04
C LYS A 25 10.48 -13.63 5.32
N GLU A 26 10.22 -14.68 6.10
CA GLU A 26 8.85 -15.05 6.50
C GLU A 26 8.18 -13.91 7.30
N LYS A 27 8.95 -13.25 8.18
CA LYS A 27 8.46 -12.08 8.92
C LYS A 27 8.14 -10.90 8.01
N GLU A 28 8.94 -10.64 6.98
CA GLU A 28 8.66 -9.58 5.99
C GLU A 28 7.37 -9.86 5.22
N ASP A 29 7.15 -11.09 4.78
CA ASP A 29 5.93 -11.52 4.07
C ASP A 29 4.68 -11.32 4.96
N VAL A 30 4.76 -11.71 6.24
CA VAL A 30 3.69 -11.50 7.22
C VAL A 30 3.41 -10.01 7.45
N VAL A 31 4.45 -9.19 7.61
CA VAL A 31 4.32 -7.75 7.84
C VAL A 31 3.65 -7.07 6.64
N LEU A 32 4.11 -7.33 5.42
CA LEU A 32 3.53 -6.77 4.21
C LEU A 32 2.06 -7.18 4.04
N SER A 33 1.77 -8.48 4.21
CA SER A 33 0.41 -9.02 4.07
C SER A 33 -0.55 -8.39 5.09
N LYS A 34 -0.12 -8.24 6.35
CA LYS A 34 -0.90 -7.61 7.41
C LYS A 34 -1.13 -6.12 7.12
N ALA A 35 -0.11 -5.41 6.64
CA ALA A 35 -0.23 -4.01 6.25
C ALA A 35 -1.25 -3.83 5.11
N LEU A 36 -1.23 -4.70 4.10
CA LEU A 36 -2.22 -4.68 3.01
C LEU A 36 -3.64 -4.99 3.50
N CYS A 37 -3.81 -5.98 4.38
CA CYS A 37 -5.13 -6.28 4.96
C CYS A 37 -5.70 -5.08 5.72
N ASN A 38 -4.87 -4.42 6.53
CA ASN A 38 -5.27 -3.22 7.25
C ASN A 38 -5.62 -2.08 6.31
N LEU A 39 -4.81 -1.86 5.27
CA LEU A 39 -5.03 -0.84 4.26
C LEU A 39 -6.34 -1.06 3.50
N ALA A 40 -6.59 -2.31 3.06
CA ALA A 40 -7.82 -2.65 2.36
C ALA A 40 -9.05 -2.40 3.24
N LYS A 41 -8.99 -2.77 4.53
CA LYS A 41 -10.05 -2.47 5.49
C LYS A 41 -10.25 -0.97 5.69
N PHE A 42 -9.15 -0.26 5.95
CA PHE A 42 -9.17 1.18 6.22
C PHE A 42 -9.82 1.92 5.04
N TYR A 43 -9.36 1.70 3.81
CA TYR A 43 -9.89 2.39 2.64
C TYR A 43 -11.07 1.71 1.95
N SER A 44 -11.67 0.69 2.59
CA SER A 44 -12.79 -0.06 2.05
C SER A 44 -12.53 -0.65 0.64
N LEU A 45 -11.29 -1.07 0.36
CA LEU A 45 -10.93 -1.72 -0.89
C LEU A 45 -11.53 -3.13 -0.94
N THR A 46 -12.20 -3.44 -2.04
CA THR A 46 -12.64 -4.81 -2.29
C THR A 46 -11.45 -5.71 -2.68
N GLY A 47 -11.61 -7.02 -2.55
CA GLY A 47 -10.62 -7.97 -3.08
C GLY A 47 -10.39 -7.81 -4.58
N LYS A 48 -11.42 -7.40 -5.32
CA LYS A 48 -11.35 -7.07 -6.74
C LYS A 48 -10.48 -5.84 -7.01
N ASP A 49 -10.66 -4.77 -6.24
CA ASP A 49 -9.82 -3.56 -6.37
C ASP A 49 -8.36 -3.86 -6.04
N LEU A 50 -8.13 -4.52 -4.89
CA LEU A 50 -6.79 -4.90 -4.48
C LEU A 50 -6.12 -5.80 -5.53
N GLY A 51 -6.83 -6.80 -6.04
CA GLY A 51 -6.33 -7.71 -7.07
C GLY A 51 -5.92 -6.97 -8.34
N LYS A 52 -6.75 -6.05 -8.83
CA LYS A 52 -6.43 -5.22 -10.00
C LYS A 52 -5.21 -4.32 -9.77
N ILE A 53 -5.10 -3.71 -8.59
CA ILE A 53 -4.02 -2.77 -8.26
C ILE A 53 -2.67 -3.50 -8.16
N ILE A 54 -2.60 -4.64 -7.44
CA ILE A 54 -1.32 -5.32 -7.19
C ILE A 54 -1.03 -6.46 -8.16
N GLY A 55 -1.91 -6.71 -9.14
CA GLY A 55 -1.68 -7.69 -10.20
C GLY A 55 -1.91 -9.14 -9.78
N ILE A 56 -2.84 -9.40 -8.85
CA ILE A 56 -3.22 -10.77 -8.44
C ILE A 56 -4.68 -11.07 -8.77
N SER A 57 -5.00 -12.36 -8.92
CA SER A 57 -6.38 -12.79 -9.11
C SER A 57 -7.26 -12.44 -7.91
N GLU A 58 -8.54 -12.16 -8.15
CA GLU A 58 -9.52 -11.85 -7.08
C GLU A 58 -9.58 -12.95 -6.00
N PRO A 59 -9.55 -14.26 -6.31
CA PRO A 59 -9.43 -15.30 -5.29
C PRO A 59 -8.13 -15.21 -4.47
N SER A 60 -7.01 -14.83 -5.08
CA SER A 60 -5.75 -14.61 -4.36
C SER A 60 -5.84 -13.39 -3.44
N ALA A 61 -6.46 -12.30 -3.89
CA ALA A 61 -6.69 -11.12 -3.08
C ALA A 61 -7.62 -11.40 -1.91
N SER A 62 -8.69 -12.18 -2.13
CA SER A 62 -9.59 -12.64 -1.06
C SER A 62 -8.87 -13.49 -0.01
N ARG A 63 -8.02 -14.43 -0.43
CA ARG A 63 -7.19 -15.21 0.53
C ARG A 63 -6.19 -14.33 1.27
N LEU A 64 -5.62 -13.32 0.62
CA LEU A 64 -4.70 -12.36 1.24
C LEU A 64 -5.42 -11.53 2.32
N THR A 65 -6.60 -10.99 2.01
CA THR A 65 -7.38 -10.20 2.99
C THR A 65 -7.93 -11.04 4.14
N GLN A 66 -8.13 -12.35 3.93
CA GLN A 66 -8.47 -13.34 4.96
C GLN A 66 -7.26 -13.84 5.77
N GLY A 67 -6.03 -13.43 5.44
CA GLY A 67 -4.81 -13.92 6.09
C GLY A 67 -4.43 -15.37 5.76
N LYS A 68 -5.06 -15.96 4.73
CA LYS A 68 -4.79 -17.33 4.24
C LYS A 68 -3.73 -17.40 3.15
N LYS A 69 -3.25 -16.25 2.67
CA LYS A 69 -2.16 -16.12 1.72
C LYS A 69 -1.25 -15.00 2.18
N LEU A 70 0.05 -15.23 2.08
CA LEU A 70 1.06 -14.19 2.25
C LEU A 70 1.54 -13.70 0.88
N ILE A 71 2.05 -12.47 0.86
CA ILE A 71 2.72 -11.87 -0.28
C ILE A 71 4.13 -11.47 0.15
N SER A 72 5.12 -11.84 -0.67
CA SER A 72 6.51 -11.53 -0.38
C SER A 72 6.91 -10.21 -1.01
N PRO A 73 7.61 -9.30 -0.29
CA PRO A 73 8.04 -8.02 -0.86
C PRO A 73 9.04 -8.17 -2.00
N HIS A 74 9.59 -9.37 -2.21
CA HIS A 74 10.58 -9.68 -3.24
C HIS A 74 9.95 -10.28 -4.51
N THR A 75 8.61 -10.33 -4.61
CA THR A 75 7.92 -10.61 -5.88
C THR A 75 7.41 -9.32 -6.51
N LYS A 76 7.09 -9.36 -7.82
CA LYS A 76 6.53 -8.21 -8.55
C LYS A 76 5.29 -7.65 -7.86
N GLU A 77 4.37 -8.51 -7.44
CA GLU A 77 3.14 -8.11 -6.77
C GLU A 77 3.44 -7.52 -5.38
N GLY A 78 4.48 -8.02 -4.70
CA GLY A 78 4.97 -7.46 -3.44
C GLY A 78 5.58 -6.07 -3.59
N GLU A 79 6.36 -5.84 -4.64
CA GLU A 79 6.90 -4.51 -4.95
C GLU A 79 5.78 -3.51 -5.25
N ILE A 80 4.76 -3.94 -6.01
CA ILE A 80 3.57 -3.12 -6.29
C ILE A 80 2.79 -2.84 -4.99
N ALA A 81 2.65 -3.83 -4.12
CA ALA A 81 2.05 -3.65 -2.80
C ALA A 81 2.81 -2.66 -1.90
N LEU A 82 4.14 -2.67 -1.95
CA LEU A 82 4.97 -1.69 -1.24
C LEU A 82 4.78 -0.27 -1.81
N LEU A 83 4.70 -0.14 -3.13
CA LEU A 83 4.38 1.14 -3.79
C LEU A 83 3.00 1.65 -3.38
N LEU A 84 2.01 0.75 -3.30
CA LEU A 84 0.69 1.07 -2.81
C LEU A 84 0.76 1.63 -1.38
N LEU A 85 1.42 0.93 -0.45
CA LEU A 85 1.59 1.42 0.93
C LEU A 85 2.26 2.80 0.99
N ARG A 86 3.24 3.08 0.12
CA ARG A 86 3.89 4.40 0.02
C ARG A 86 2.92 5.49 -0.44
N ILE A 87 2.06 5.21 -1.41
CA ILE A 87 1.02 6.15 -1.86
C ILE A 87 0.11 6.52 -0.69
N TYR A 88 -0.40 5.53 0.03
CA TYR A 88 -1.32 5.79 1.14
C TYR A 88 -0.67 6.54 2.31
N ARG A 89 0.60 6.24 2.63
CA ARG A 89 1.37 7.04 3.60
C ARG A 89 1.48 8.50 3.17
N SER A 90 1.79 8.75 1.89
CA SER A 90 1.95 10.11 1.35
C SER A 90 0.62 10.86 1.30
N LEU A 91 -0.46 10.17 0.95
CA LEU A 91 -1.81 10.71 1.00
C LEU A 91 -2.21 11.12 2.42
N ASN A 92 -1.99 10.25 3.41
CA ASN A 92 -2.32 10.57 4.80
C ASN A 92 -1.57 11.81 5.29
N ALA A 93 -0.27 11.92 4.99
CA ALA A 93 0.49 13.12 5.30
C ALA A 93 -0.12 14.38 4.64
N MET A 94 -0.49 14.29 3.36
CA MET A 94 -1.08 15.41 2.61
C MET A 94 -2.45 15.85 3.17
N VAL A 95 -3.25 14.93 3.71
CA VAL A 95 -4.59 15.26 4.25
C VAL A 95 -4.61 15.45 5.77
N GLY A 96 -3.44 15.56 6.41
CA GLY A 96 -3.32 15.77 7.86
C GLY A 96 -3.75 14.55 8.70
N ASN A 97 -3.41 13.35 8.24
CA ASN A 97 -3.78 12.05 8.83
C ASN A 97 -5.30 11.86 9.02
N ASN A 98 -6.12 12.58 8.25
CA ASN A 98 -7.57 12.45 8.30
C ASN A 98 -8.05 11.34 7.34
N HIS A 99 -8.56 10.26 7.92
CA HIS A 99 -9.00 9.10 7.17
C HIS A 99 -10.11 9.40 6.16
N GLU A 100 -11.16 10.11 6.58
CA GLU A 100 -12.30 10.42 5.72
C GLU A 100 -11.90 11.30 4.54
N LYS A 101 -11.00 12.27 4.76
CA LYS A 101 -10.43 13.08 3.67
C LYS A 101 -9.62 12.24 2.69
N ALA A 102 -8.82 11.29 3.18
CA ALA A 102 -8.06 10.39 2.30
C ALA A 102 -9.01 9.49 1.49
N LYS A 103 -10.03 8.91 2.12
CA LYS A 103 -11.05 8.10 1.45
C LYS A 103 -11.81 8.90 0.38
N LEU A 104 -12.22 10.12 0.71
CA LEU A 104 -12.89 11.02 -0.23
C LEU A 104 -11.98 11.37 -1.42
N TRP A 105 -10.72 11.69 -1.17
CA TRP A 105 -9.74 12.02 -2.21
C TRP A 105 -9.55 10.86 -3.20
N LEU A 106 -9.48 9.62 -2.70
CA LEU A 106 -9.30 8.42 -3.53
C LEU A 106 -10.53 8.09 -4.40
N ASN A 107 -11.73 8.35 -3.88
CA ASN A 107 -12.98 7.94 -4.51
C ASN A 107 -13.66 9.05 -5.34
N ASN A 108 -13.21 10.31 -5.20
CA ASN A 108 -13.72 11.42 -5.98
C ASN A 108 -12.90 11.63 -7.26
N GLN A 109 -13.54 12.24 -8.24
CA GLN A 109 -12.86 12.64 -9.47
C GLN A 109 -11.79 13.69 -9.15
N ASN A 110 -10.57 13.41 -9.57
CA ASN A 110 -9.45 14.31 -9.40
C ASN A 110 -9.16 15.03 -10.72
N LYS A 111 -9.05 16.37 -10.68
CA LYS A 111 -8.85 17.21 -11.87
C LYS A 111 -7.57 16.87 -12.65
N TYR A 112 -6.49 16.52 -11.94
CA TYR A 112 -5.21 16.17 -12.57
C TYR A 112 -5.30 14.83 -13.31
N PHE A 113 -5.93 13.83 -12.68
CA PHE A 113 -6.07 12.51 -13.29
C PHE A 113 -7.21 12.44 -14.33
N LYS A 114 -8.19 13.36 -14.25
CA LYS A 114 -9.49 13.29 -14.94
C LYS A 114 -10.28 12.00 -14.63
N ASN A 115 -9.89 11.30 -13.56
CA ASN A 115 -10.45 10.04 -13.09
C ASN A 115 -10.39 10.01 -11.56
N LYS A 116 -10.97 8.98 -10.94
CA LYS A 116 -10.78 8.70 -9.51
C LYS A 116 -9.38 8.12 -9.30
N PRO A 117 -8.59 8.59 -8.32
CA PRO A 117 -7.26 8.03 -8.05
C PRO A 117 -7.27 6.51 -7.85
N ILE A 118 -8.30 5.96 -7.18
CA ILE A 118 -8.44 4.51 -7.00
C ILE A 118 -8.56 3.73 -8.31
N GLU A 119 -9.18 4.32 -9.34
CA GLU A 119 -9.28 3.70 -10.66
C GLU A 119 -7.96 3.82 -11.43
N GLU A 120 -7.25 4.95 -11.32
CA GLU A 120 -5.94 5.10 -11.97
C GLU A 120 -4.91 4.09 -11.45
N MET A 121 -4.94 3.80 -10.16
CA MET A 121 -4.02 2.85 -9.53
C MET A 121 -4.20 1.39 -10.02
N LYS A 122 -5.24 1.09 -10.82
CA LYS A 122 -5.46 -0.25 -11.40
C LYS A 122 -4.52 -0.57 -12.57
N THR A 123 -3.66 0.37 -12.96
CA THR A 123 -2.59 0.17 -13.93
C THR A 123 -1.25 0.57 -13.32
N ILE A 124 -0.15 -0.06 -13.72
CA ILE A 124 1.20 0.30 -13.23
C ILE A 124 1.52 1.77 -13.53
N SER A 125 1.23 2.23 -14.75
CA SER A 125 1.44 3.62 -15.15
C SER A 125 0.63 4.60 -14.31
N GLY A 126 -0.65 4.29 -14.03
CA GLY A 126 -1.49 5.13 -13.20
C GLY A 126 -1.08 5.13 -11.72
N LEU A 127 -0.64 3.98 -11.19
CA LEU A 127 -0.07 3.87 -9.85
C LEU A 127 1.15 4.80 -9.66
N ILE A 128 2.09 4.76 -10.61
CA ILE A 128 3.27 5.64 -10.61
C ILE A 128 2.86 7.11 -10.76
N ARG A 129 1.88 7.41 -11.62
CA ARG A 129 1.36 8.77 -11.81
C ARG A 129 0.75 9.34 -10.52
N VAL A 130 0.00 8.53 -9.77
CA VAL A 130 -0.57 8.90 -8.47
C VAL A 130 0.54 9.13 -7.43
N LEU A 131 1.54 8.25 -7.38
CA LEU A 131 2.69 8.41 -6.48
C LEU A 131 3.43 9.73 -6.74
N ASN A 132 3.78 9.99 -7.99
CA ASN A 132 4.50 11.20 -8.38
C ASN A 132 3.71 12.48 -8.05
N TYR A 133 2.39 12.45 -8.23
CA TYR A 133 1.52 13.57 -7.84
C TYR A 133 1.62 13.84 -6.33
N LEU A 134 1.50 12.81 -5.49
CA LEU A 134 1.54 12.96 -4.03
C LEU A 134 2.93 13.41 -3.54
N ASP A 135 4.00 12.86 -4.11
CA ASP A 135 5.37 13.28 -3.80
C ASP A 135 5.61 14.75 -4.18
N ALA A 136 5.08 15.21 -5.33
CA ALA A 136 5.16 16.60 -5.76
C ALA A 136 4.35 17.56 -4.87
N MET A 137 3.22 17.11 -4.32
CA MET A 137 2.44 17.92 -3.38
C MET A 137 3.14 18.07 -2.02
N ARG A 138 3.84 17.02 -1.56
CA ARG A 138 4.63 17.09 -0.32
C ARG A 138 5.80 18.07 -0.39
N GLY A 139 6.45 18.21 -1.55
CA GLY A 139 7.54 19.19 -1.72
C GLY A 139 7.10 20.65 -1.65
N LYS A 140 5.79 20.92 -1.53
CA LYS A 140 5.20 22.26 -1.44
C LYS A 140 4.59 22.56 -0.06
N LEU A 141 4.57 21.61 0.86
CA LEU A 141 4.06 21.76 2.23
C LEU A 141 5.14 22.30 3.18
#